data_AF-A0A914PAK9-F1
#
_entry.id   AF-A0A914PAK9-F1
#
_cell.length_a   1.000
_cell.length_b   1.000
_cell.length_c   1.000
_cell.angle_alpha   90.00
_cell.angle_beta   90.00
_cell.angle_gamma   90.00
#
_symmetry.space_group_name_H-M   'P 1'
#
loop_
_entity.id
_entity.type
_entity.pdbx_description
1 polymer ?
#
loop_
_entity_poly.entity_id
_entity_poly.type
_entity_poly.pdbx_seq_one_letter_code
_entity_poly.pdbx_strand_id
1 'polypeptide(L)'
;MHVFEVNGEILRFATLLMVDKLYTEPEGYVKFNLGYRPDNIIKWLLYNFYLGEKEQEIESLCENPSMEFCFICVSKKQGLRLSIDEGGNCEIKHDDIEICGNVVQSLIQFLKIEELSSQAYFPQSAEAVDNVIATMDEKYNLNEKLQADWADRMNIARECVIIAEDLLNIRNT
;
A
#
# COMPACT_ATOMS: atom_id res chain seq x y z
N MET A 1 36.45 -3.97 -30.02
CA MET A 1 35.30 -3.40 -29.29
C MET A 1 34.84 -4.47 -28.32
N HIS A 2 35.26 -4.39 -27.05
CA HIS A 2 34.88 -5.38 -26.04
C HIS A 2 33.58 -4.94 -25.39
N VAL A 3 32.53 -5.75 -25.55
CA VAL A 3 31.30 -5.63 -24.78
C VAL A 3 31.52 -6.44 -23.51
N PHE A 4 31.44 -5.78 -22.35
CA PHE A 4 31.44 -6.45 -21.06
C PHE A 4 29.99 -6.65 -20.62
N GLU A 5 29.60 -7.89 -20.41
CA GLU A 5 28.35 -8.23 -19.75
C GLU A 5 28.59 -8.23 -18.24
N VAL A 6 27.90 -7.35 -17.53
CA VAL A 6 27.90 -7.29 -16.06
C VAL A 6 26.49 -7.59 -15.60
N ASN A 7 26.33 -8.69 -14.88
CA ASN A 7 25.07 -9.07 -14.26
C ASN A 7 25.03 -8.45 -12.86
N GLY A 8 24.09 -7.54 -12.64
CA GLY A 8 23.78 -6.98 -11.32
C GLY A 8 22.38 -7.39 -10.90
N GLU A 9 22.23 -7.91 -9.68
CA GLU A 9 20.92 -8.12 -9.06
C GLU A 9 20.52 -6.85 -8.30
N ILE A 10 19.30 -6.36 -8.55
CA ILE A 10 18.77 -5.18 -7.86
C ILE A 10 18.08 -5.65 -6.58
N LEU A 11 18.45 -5.06 -5.45
CA LEU A 11 17.83 -5.34 -4.16
C LEU A 11 16.36 -4.92 -4.15
N ARG A 12 15.52 -5.71 -3.47
CA ARG A 12 14.06 -5.47 -3.40
C ARG A 12 13.72 -4.07 -2.87
N PHE A 13 14.50 -3.54 -1.95
CA PHE A 13 14.32 -2.21 -1.37
C PHE A 13 15.40 -1.20 -1.80
N ALA A 14 15.94 -1.31 -3.01
CA ALA A 14 16.97 -0.39 -3.53
C ALA A 14 16.54 1.10 -3.52
N THR A 15 15.24 1.40 -3.45
CA THR A 15 14.72 2.77 -3.36
C THR A 15 14.71 3.34 -1.94
N LEU A 16 14.97 2.52 -0.92
CA LEU A 16 15.04 2.92 0.48
C LEU A 16 16.51 3.11 0.86
N LEU A 17 16.89 4.37 1.09
CA LEU A 17 18.25 4.73 1.49
C LEU A 17 18.32 4.94 2.99
N MET A 18 19.29 4.29 3.64
CA MET A 18 19.49 4.44 5.07
C MET A 18 19.98 5.84 5.44
N VAL A 19 19.39 6.43 6.49
CA VAL A 19 19.76 7.75 7.02
C VAL A 19 19.88 7.70 8.53
N ASP A 20 20.64 8.63 9.12
CA ASP A 20 20.84 8.68 10.58
C ASP A 20 19.60 9.17 11.32
N LYS A 21 18.83 10.06 10.69
CA LYS A 21 17.63 10.64 11.29
C LYS A 21 16.60 11.03 10.25
N LEU A 22 15.34 10.78 10.58
CA LEU A 22 14.20 11.32 9.84
C LEU A 22 13.90 12.75 10.29
N TYR A 23 13.70 13.63 9.31
CA TYR A 23 13.29 15.01 9.55
C TYR A 23 11.78 15.14 9.79
N THR A 24 11.00 14.22 9.22
CA THR A 24 9.54 14.14 9.35
C THR A 24 9.18 12.76 9.87
N GLU A 25 8.45 12.70 10.98
CA GLU A 25 7.96 11.43 11.51
C GLU A 25 6.64 11.07 10.81
N PRO A 26 6.54 9.86 10.21
CA PRO A 26 5.30 9.38 9.64
C PRO A 26 4.23 9.18 10.72
N GLU A 27 2.97 9.46 10.37
CA GLU A 27 1.83 9.19 11.24
C GLU A 27 1.40 7.72 11.16
N GLY A 28 1.56 7.12 9.98
CA GLY A 28 1.23 5.73 9.73
C GLY A 28 2.19 4.76 10.44
N TYR A 29 1.66 3.72 11.06
CA TYR A 29 2.49 2.69 11.70
C TYR A 29 1.89 1.29 11.64
N VAL A 30 2.77 0.29 11.74
CA VAL A 30 2.45 -1.13 11.89
C VAL A 30 3.27 -1.70 13.04
N LYS A 31 2.58 -2.26 14.03
CA LYS A 31 3.17 -2.94 15.20
C LYS A 31 2.92 -4.43 15.11
N PHE A 32 3.94 -5.21 15.41
CA PHE A 32 3.81 -6.66 15.52
C PHE A 32 4.88 -7.21 16.46
N ASN A 33 4.67 -8.42 16.99
CA ASN A 33 5.65 -9.09 17.82
C ASN A 33 6.25 -10.24 17.02
N LEU A 34 7.58 -10.26 16.90
CA LEU A 34 8.30 -11.33 16.21
C LEU A 34 8.70 -12.46 17.16
N GLY A 35 8.87 -12.25 18.46
CA GLY A 35 9.37 -13.30 19.37
C GLY A 35 10.73 -13.92 18.97
N TYR A 36 11.42 -13.34 17.98
CA TYR A 36 12.67 -13.84 17.39
C TYR A 36 13.87 -13.03 17.87
N ARG A 37 15.06 -13.60 17.63
CA ARG A 37 16.32 -12.91 17.86
C ARG A 37 16.55 -11.77 16.87
N PRO A 38 17.03 -10.60 17.32
CA PRO A 38 17.31 -9.45 16.46
C PRO A 38 18.36 -9.74 15.38
N ASP A 39 19.24 -10.74 15.58
CA ASP A 39 20.24 -11.16 14.58
C ASP A 39 19.63 -11.51 13.21
N ASN A 40 18.45 -12.14 13.21
CA ASN A 40 17.80 -12.53 11.95
C ASN A 40 17.24 -11.31 11.20
N ILE A 41 16.83 -10.28 11.94
CA ILE A 41 16.34 -9.02 11.36
C ILE A 41 17.50 -8.25 10.74
N ILE A 42 18.67 -8.24 11.39
CA ILE A 42 19.90 -7.66 10.83
C ILE A 42 20.32 -8.39 9.55
N LYS A 43 20.31 -9.73 9.54
CA LYS A 43 20.61 -10.51 8.32
C LYS A 43 19.61 -10.22 7.20
N TRP A 44 18.34 -10.06 7.53
CA TRP A 44 17.32 -9.67 6.57
C TRP A 44 17.56 -8.26 6.01
N LEU A 45 17.95 -7.30 6.86
CA LEU A 45 18.32 -5.95 6.47
C LEU A 45 19.50 -5.96 5.48
N LEU A 46 20.58 -6.66 5.83
CA LEU A 46 21.78 -6.81 4.98
C LEU A 46 21.47 -7.43 3.62
N TYR A 47 20.51 -8.36 3.55
CA TYR A 47 20.13 -9.02 2.30
C TYR A 47 19.20 -8.18 1.41
N ASN A 48 18.37 -7.31 1.99
CA ASN A 48 17.31 -6.64 1.23
C ASN A 48 17.54 -5.13 0.99
N PHE A 49 18.47 -4.51 1.73
CA PHE A 49 18.73 -3.07 1.68
C PHE A 49 20.17 -2.77 1.26
N TYR A 50 20.35 -1.63 0.60
CA TYR A 50 21.68 -1.10 0.32
C TYR A 50 22.16 -0.29 1.53
N LEU A 51 23.13 -0.85 2.27
CA LEU A 51 23.61 -0.29 3.53
C LEU A 51 25.02 0.33 3.39
N GLY A 52 25.77 -0.04 2.35
CA GLY A 52 27.04 0.59 2.00
C GLY A 52 28.07 0.49 3.13
N GLU A 53 28.69 1.61 3.49
CA GLU A 53 29.71 1.65 4.55
C GLU A 53 29.14 1.34 5.96
N LYS A 54 27.81 1.41 6.14
CA LYS A 54 27.14 1.16 7.42
C LYS A 54 26.88 -0.32 7.70
N GLU A 55 27.23 -1.22 6.79
CA GLU A 55 27.04 -2.68 6.98
C GLU A 55 27.74 -3.19 8.26
N GLN A 56 28.99 -2.78 8.47
CA GLN A 56 29.79 -3.22 9.63
C GLN A 56 29.25 -2.66 10.95
N GLU A 57 28.73 -1.43 10.93
CA GLU A 57 28.09 -0.82 12.10
C GLU A 57 26.83 -1.58 12.47
N ILE A 58 26.00 -1.93 11.49
CA ILE A 58 24.74 -2.66 11.70
C ILE A 58 24.99 -4.09 12.21
N GLU A 59 26.01 -4.77 11.70
CA GLU A 59 26.39 -6.09 12.22
C GLU A 59 26.76 -6.04 13.71
N SER A 60 27.46 -4.99 14.14
CA SER A 60 27.81 -4.80 15.56
C SER A 60 26.60 -4.49 16.46
N LEU A 61 25.49 -4.01 15.89
CA LEU A 61 24.28 -3.74 16.65
C LEU A 61 23.57 -5.01 17.12
N CYS A 62 23.93 -6.22 16.65
CA CYS A 62 23.30 -7.49 17.07
C CYS A 62 23.21 -7.68 18.59
N GLU A 63 24.15 -7.10 19.34
CA GLU A 63 24.23 -7.21 20.81
C GLU A 63 23.30 -6.23 21.53
N ASN A 64 22.76 -5.23 20.83
CA ASN A 64 21.89 -4.22 21.44
C ASN A 64 20.47 -4.76 21.60
N PRO A 65 19.85 -4.54 22.77
CA PRO A 65 18.52 -5.06 23.03
C PRO A 65 17.42 -4.20 22.37
N SER A 66 17.72 -2.93 22.05
CA SER A 66 16.83 -2.04 21.27
C SER A 66 17.58 -1.48 20.06
N MET A 67 16.93 -1.48 18.90
CA MET A 67 17.51 -1.03 17.64
C MET A 67 16.54 -0.16 16.87
N GLU A 68 17.05 0.91 16.28
CA GLU A 68 16.28 1.80 15.40
C GLU A 68 17.03 1.99 14.08
N PHE A 69 16.31 1.84 12.98
CA PHE A 69 16.82 2.03 11.63
C PHE A 69 15.90 3.01 10.89
N CYS A 70 16.50 4.06 10.33
CA CYS A 70 15.79 5.07 9.55
C CYS A 70 16.16 4.98 8.08
N PHE A 71 15.16 5.07 7.20
CA PHE A 71 15.33 5.06 5.75
C PHE A 71 14.52 6.17 5.10
N ILE A 72 14.96 6.67 3.95
CA ILE A 72 14.18 7.58 3.11
C ILE A 72 13.86 6.86 1.80
N CYS A 73 12.57 6.84 1.45
CA CYS A 73 12.10 6.39 0.16
C CYS A 73 12.37 7.47 -0.89
N VAL A 74 13.31 7.23 -1.82
CA VAL A 74 13.69 8.22 -2.84
C VAL A 74 12.53 8.54 -3.79
N SER A 75 11.68 7.55 -4.10
CA SER A 75 10.56 7.73 -5.02
C SER A 75 9.43 8.58 -4.43
N LYS A 76 9.06 8.35 -3.17
CA LYS A 76 7.95 9.05 -2.49
C LYS A 76 8.40 10.21 -1.60
N LYS A 77 9.70 10.37 -1.37
CA LYS A 77 10.31 11.35 -0.45
C LYS A 77 9.76 11.25 0.99
N GLN A 78 9.36 10.06 1.39
CA GLN A 78 8.82 9.75 2.71
C GLN A 78 9.83 8.96 3.53
N GLY A 79 9.80 9.18 4.85
CA GLY A 79 10.65 8.46 5.81
C GLY A 79 10.03 7.12 6.21
N LEU A 80 10.86 6.09 6.34
CA LEU A 80 10.53 4.81 6.97
C LEU A 80 11.36 4.66 8.23
N ARG A 81 10.72 4.40 9.37
CA ARG A 81 11.40 4.06 10.62
C ARG A 81 11.08 2.63 10.99
N LEU A 82 12.10 1.82 11.23
CA LEU A 82 12.00 0.48 11.78
C LEU A 82 12.58 0.53 13.19
N SER A 83 11.77 0.20 14.20
CA SER A 83 12.24 0.10 15.58
C SER A 83 11.93 -1.27 16.14
N ILE A 84 12.86 -1.80 16.91
CA ILE A 84 12.82 -3.13 17.51
C ILE A 84 13.14 -2.97 18.98
N ASP A 85 12.29 -3.52 19.83
CA ASP A 85 12.40 -3.46 21.28
C ASP A 85 12.88 -4.78 21.87
N GLU A 86 13.35 -4.76 23.12
CA GLU A 86 13.99 -5.92 23.77
C GLU A 86 13.04 -7.13 23.89
N GLY A 87 11.73 -6.87 23.95
CA GLY A 87 10.67 -7.87 23.99
C GLY A 87 10.31 -8.49 22.63
N GLY A 88 11.06 -8.18 21.56
CA GLY A 88 10.75 -8.64 20.20
C GLY A 88 9.56 -7.91 19.55
N ASN A 89 9.11 -6.81 20.15
CA ASN A 89 8.12 -5.92 19.54
C ASN A 89 8.80 -5.11 18.45
N CYS A 90 8.25 -5.16 17.25
CA CYS A 90 8.70 -4.40 16.09
C CYS A 90 7.64 -3.37 15.72
N GLU A 91 8.08 -2.14 15.49
CA GLU A 91 7.24 -1.04 15.01
C GLU A 91 7.86 -0.48 13.72
N ILE A 92 7.06 -0.48 12.65
CA ILE A 92 7.38 0.12 11.35
C ILE A 92 6.52 1.36 11.19
N LYS A 93 7.13 2.52 11.03
CA LYS A 93 6.43 3.78 10.74
C LYS A 93 6.70 4.21 9.31
N HIS A 94 5.63 4.40 8.55
CA HIS A 94 5.63 4.95 7.19
C HIS A 94 4.16 5.28 6.84
N ASP A 95 3.90 6.33 6.06
CA ASP A 95 2.51 6.74 5.74
C ASP A 95 1.87 5.87 4.66
N ASP A 96 2.69 5.20 3.85
CA ASP A 96 2.26 4.32 2.78
C ASP A 96 2.08 2.86 3.24
N ILE A 97 0.83 2.38 3.17
CA ILE A 97 0.43 1.02 3.55
C ILE A 97 1.08 -0.06 2.68
N GLU A 98 1.28 0.19 1.38
CA GLU A 98 1.86 -0.79 0.46
C GLU A 98 3.34 -1.02 0.77
N ILE A 99 4.07 0.04 1.08
CA ILE A 99 5.49 -0.07 1.47
C ILE A 99 5.61 -0.83 2.80
N CYS A 100 4.80 -0.47 3.80
CA CYS A 100 4.75 -1.20 5.08
C CYS A 100 4.43 -2.69 4.86
N GLY A 101 3.40 -3.00 4.07
CA GLY A 101 3.00 -4.37 3.75
C GLY A 101 4.12 -5.16 3.06
N ASN A 102 4.77 -4.56 2.06
CA ASN A 102 5.89 -5.20 1.36
C ASN A 102 7.08 -5.49 2.29
N VAL A 103 7.40 -4.57 3.19
CA VAL A 103 8.46 -4.75 4.18
C VAL A 103 8.12 -5.90 5.12
N VAL A 104 6.94 -5.88 5.75
CA VAL A 104 6.48 -6.94 6.65
C VAL A 104 6.42 -8.30 5.94
N GLN A 105 5.89 -8.37 4.72
CA GLN A 105 5.81 -9.62 3.96
C GLN A 105 7.19 -10.18 3.62
N SER A 106 8.13 -9.32 3.21
CA SER A 106 9.50 -9.76 2.95
C SER A 106 10.19 -10.31 4.20
N LEU A 107 9.90 -9.72 5.36
CA LEU A 107 10.41 -10.17 6.65
C LEU A 107 9.81 -11.53 7.03
N ILE A 108 8.49 -11.69 6.91
CA ILE A 108 7.78 -12.96 7.12
C ILE A 108 8.35 -14.05 6.20
N GLN A 109 8.54 -13.74 4.92
CA GLN A 109 9.08 -14.67 3.92
C GLN A 109 10.52 -15.09 4.25
N PHE A 110 11.35 -14.17 4.73
CA PHE A 110 12.72 -14.45 5.13
C PHE A 110 12.78 -15.30 6.40
N LEU A 111 11.95 -14.97 7.40
CA LEU A 111 11.87 -15.68 8.67
C LEU A 111 11.09 -16.99 8.60
N LYS A 112 10.38 -17.25 7.49
CA LYS A 112 9.50 -18.41 7.27
C LYS A 112 8.40 -18.52 8.33
N ILE A 113 7.79 -17.40 8.67
CA ILE A 113 6.66 -17.33 9.61
C ILE A 113 5.38 -17.67 8.83
N GLU A 114 4.54 -18.56 9.38
CA GLU A 114 3.27 -18.94 8.75
C GLU A 114 2.17 -17.91 9.06
N GLU A 115 2.08 -17.48 10.32
CA GLU A 115 1.07 -16.52 10.78
C GLU A 115 1.70 -15.43 11.67
N LEU A 116 1.37 -14.17 11.37
CA LEU A 116 1.80 -13.01 12.15
C LEU A 116 0.61 -12.08 12.37
N SER A 117 0.26 -11.81 13.62
CA SER A 117 -0.72 -10.77 13.97
C SER A 117 -0.06 -9.40 14.02
N SER A 118 -0.61 -8.42 13.31
CA SER A 118 -0.15 -7.03 13.34
C SER A 118 -1.28 -6.05 13.65
N GLN A 119 -0.92 -4.91 14.26
CA GLN A 119 -1.78 -3.76 14.47
C GLN A 119 -1.31 -2.65 13.55
N ALA A 120 -2.17 -2.23 12.62
CA ALA A 120 -1.88 -1.20 11.64
C ALA A 120 -2.76 0.04 11.89
N TYR A 121 -2.18 1.22 11.74
CA TYR A 121 -2.87 2.50 11.84
C TYR A 121 -2.40 3.41 10.70
N PHE A 122 -3.33 3.79 9.81
CA PHE A 122 -3.06 4.64 8.65
C PHE A 122 -4.21 5.64 8.47
N PRO A 123 -4.16 6.82 9.11
CA PRO A 123 -5.29 7.75 9.14
C PRO A 123 -5.65 8.27 7.75
N GLN A 124 -4.66 8.66 6.95
CA GLN A 124 -4.88 9.18 5.60
C GLN A 124 -5.54 8.16 4.67
N SER A 125 -5.15 6.88 4.75
CA SER A 125 -5.78 5.82 3.96
C SER A 125 -7.20 5.52 4.44
N ALA A 126 -7.46 5.56 5.75
CA ALA A 126 -8.80 5.38 6.30
C ALA A 126 -9.75 6.49 5.83
N GLU A 127 -9.33 7.76 5.93
CA GLU A 127 -10.12 8.89 5.43
C GLU A 127 -10.38 8.81 3.92
N ALA A 128 -9.40 8.36 3.13
CA ALA A 128 -9.59 8.16 1.70
C ALA A 128 -10.68 7.11 1.40
N VAL A 129 -10.71 6.02 2.16
CA VAL A 129 -11.75 4.98 2.03
C VAL A 129 -13.12 5.52 2.42
N ASP A 130 -13.21 6.24 3.55
CA ASP A 130 -14.47 6.83 4.02
C ASP A 130 -15.05 7.82 3.01
N ASN A 131 -14.20 8.65 2.41
CA ASN A 131 -14.60 9.57 1.34
C ASN A 131 -15.11 8.84 0.10
N VAL A 132 -14.45 7.74 -0.30
CA VAL A 132 -14.91 6.93 -1.44
C VAL A 132 -16.29 6.33 -1.15
N ILE A 133 -16.50 5.78 0.05
CA ILE A 133 -17.79 5.22 0.47
C ILE A 133 -18.89 6.29 0.42
N ALA A 134 -18.63 7.49 0.97
CA ALA A 134 -19.59 8.59 0.93
C ALA A 134 -19.99 8.98 -0.51
N THR A 135 -19.01 9.08 -1.43
CA THR A 135 -19.31 9.39 -2.84
C THR A 135 -19.99 8.23 -3.58
N MET A 136 -19.83 7.00 -3.11
CA MET A 136 -20.42 5.81 -3.72
C MET A 136 -21.94 5.80 -3.53
N ASP A 137 -22.42 6.14 -2.33
CA ASP A 137 -23.86 6.27 -2.04
C ASP A 137 -24.53 7.36 -2.89
N GLU A 138 -23.87 8.51 -3.06
CA GLU A 138 -24.36 9.57 -3.94
C GLU A 138 -24.50 9.09 -5.39
N LYS A 139 -23.50 8.36 -5.90
CA LYS A 139 -23.52 7.81 -7.25
C LYS A 139 -24.59 6.75 -7.44
N TYR A 140 -24.84 5.89 -6.45
CA TYR A 140 -25.91 4.90 -6.52
C TYR A 140 -27.28 5.57 -6.59
N ASN A 141 -27.53 6.56 -5.73
CA ASN A 141 -28.78 7.32 -5.73
C ASN A 141 -29.01 8.07 -7.06
N LEU A 142 -27.95 8.65 -7.63
CA LEU A 142 -28.04 9.30 -8.95
C LEU A 142 -28.29 8.30 -10.07
N ASN A 143 -27.65 7.13 -10.05
CA ASN A 143 -27.86 6.09 -11.03
C ASN A 143 -29.30 5.56 -11.00
N GLU A 144 -29.87 5.33 -9.81
CA GLU A 144 -31.27 4.91 -9.67
C GLU A 144 -32.24 5.94 -10.27
N LYS A 145 -32.03 7.23 -9.99
CA LYS A 145 -32.82 8.31 -10.60
C LYS A 145 -32.70 8.34 -12.12
N LEU A 146 -31.48 8.22 -12.64
CA LEU A 146 -31.24 8.20 -14.09
C LEU A 146 -31.88 6.97 -14.75
N GLN A 147 -31.89 5.82 -14.08
CA GLN A 147 -32.57 4.61 -14.58
C GLN A 147 -34.09 4.79 -14.62
N ALA A 148 -34.68 5.42 -13.60
CA ALA A 148 -36.10 5.76 -13.60
C ALA A 148 -36.45 6.73 -14.74
N ASP A 149 -35.72 7.83 -14.86
CA ASP A 149 -35.90 8.82 -15.95
C ASP A 149 -35.75 8.17 -17.33
N TRP A 150 -34.79 7.25 -17.48
CA TRP A 150 -34.57 6.54 -18.73
C TRP A 150 -35.72 5.56 -19.06
N ALA A 151 -36.24 4.85 -18.06
CA ALA A 151 -37.40 3.99 -18.22
C ALA A 151 -38.65 4.79 -18.66
N ASP A 152 -38.88 5.95 -18.06
CA ASP A 152 -39.99 6.84 -18.42
C ASP A 152 -39.84 7.35 -19.85
N ARG A 153 -38.65 7.83 -20.24
CA ARG A 153 -38.37 8.24 -21.62
C ARG A 153 -38.55 7.10 -22.62
N MET A 154 -38.17 5.88 -22.25
CA MET A 154 -38.34 4.70 -23.09
C MET A 154 -39.82 4.32 -23.25
N ASN A 155 -40.64 4.49 -22.21
CA ASN A 155 -42.09 4.31 -22.27
C ASN A 155 -42.72 5.34 -23.22
N ILE A 156 -42.37 6.63 -23.08
CA ILE A 156 -42.86 7.70 -23.98
C ILE A 156 -42.48 7.41 -25.43
N ALA A 157 -41.24 6.98 -25.68
CA ALA A 157 -40.78 6.62 -27.02
C ALA A 157 -41.61 5.47 -27.62
N ARG A 158 -41.91 4.43 -26.82
CA ARG A 158 -42.78 3.32 -27.25
C ARG A 158 -44.19 3.79 -27.57
N GLU A 159 -44.79 4.65 -26.73
CA GLU A 159 -46.12 5.22 -27.00
C GLU A 159 -46.16 6.02 -28.30
N CYS A 160 -45.16 6.89 -28.52
CA CYS A 160 -45.05 7.65 -29.77
C CYS A 160 -44.95 6.76 -31.01
N VAL A 161 -44.22 5.64 -30.93
CA VAL A 161 -44.11 4.67 -32.03
C VAL A 161 -45.46 4.01 -32.31
N ILE A 162 -46.20 3.60 -31.28
CA ILE A 162 -47.53 3.00 -31.43
C ILE A 162 -48.49 3.97 -32.09
N ILE A 163 -48.54 5.23 -31.62
CA ILE A 163 -49.39 6.27 -32.21
C ILE A 163 -49.03 6.51 -33.68
N ALA A 164 -47.73 6.56 -34.01
CA ALA A 164 -47.29 6.73 -35.39
C ALA A 164 -47.72 5.55 -36.28
N GLU A 165 -47.65 4.32 -35.78
CA GLU A 165 -48.10 3.12 -36.49
C GLU A 165 -49.63 3.12 -36.71
N ASP A 166 -50.41 3.46 -35.67
CA ASP A 166 -51.87 3.56 -35.76
C ASP A 166 -52.30 4.61 -36.79
N LEU A 167 -51.67 5.79 -36.79
CA LEU A 167 -51.94 6.85 -37.77
C LEU A 167 -51.61 6.43 -39.21
N LEU A 168 -50.53 5.68 -39.41
CA LEU A 168 -50.18 5.13 -40.72
C LEU A 168 -51.23 4.12 -41.20
N ASN A 169 -51.71 3.25 -40.31
CA ASN A 169 -52.73 2.27 -40.65
C ASN A 169 -54.06 2.93 -41.02
N ILE A 170 -54.49 3.97 -40.27
CA ILE A 170 -55.72 4.73 -40.59
C ILE A 170 -55.62 5.42 -41.96
N ARG A 171 -54.44 5.93 -42.36
CA ARG A 171 -54.25 6.58 -43.66
C ARG A 171 -54.27 5.61 -44.84
N ASN A 172 -53.97 4.32 -44.59
CA ASN A 172 -53.89 3.28 -45.62
C ASN A 172 -55.20 2.48 -45.78
N THR A 173 -56.27 2.85 -45.06
CA THR A 173 -57.62 2.27 -45.17
C THR A 173 -58.58 3.27 -45.82
#